data_AF-A0A3P7JRX8-F1
#
_entry.id   AF-A0A3P7JRX8-F1
#
_cell.length_a   1.000
_cell.length_b   1.000
_cell.length_c   1.000
_cell.angle_alpha   90.00
_cell.angle_beta   90.00
_cell.angle_gamma   90.00
#
_symmetry.space_group_name_H-M   'P 1'
#
loop_
_entity.id
_entity.type
_entity.pdbx_description
1 polymer ?
#
loop_
_entity_poly.entity_id
_entity_poly.type
_entity_poly.pdbx_seq_one_letter_code
_entity_poly.pdbx_strand_id
1 'polypeptide(L)'
;MAVCHSLCSTEPNRHAYKQNDGRTKALPKGADPQPVDGHKCLFRAKRGRQHISTIVTSKEVNKFHLAYVSVLRANMDNLERRKKTDTTAKAKPSPKKSSKA
;
A
#
# COMPACT_ATOMS: atom_id res chain seq x y z
N MET A 1 8.94 21.31 16.14
CA MET A 1 8.91 20.42 14.95
C MET A 1 10.23 19.68 14.71
N ALA A 2 10.96 19.23 15.74
CA ALA A 2 12.23 18.52 15.57
C ALA A 2 12.15 17.00 15.87
N VAL A 3 11.05 16.54 16.49
CA VAL A 3 10.94 15.15 16.98
C VAL A 3 10.49 14.18 15.88
N CYS A 4 9.80 14.67 14.84
CA CYS A 4 9.30 13.80 13.76
C CYS A 4 10.39 13.32 12.79
N HIS A 5 11.60 13.89 12.83
CA HIS A 5 12.70 13.43 11.99
C HIS A 5 13.45 12.23 12.59
N SER A 6 13.34 12.02 13.92
CA SER A 6 14.15 11.02 14.64
C SER A 6 13.56 9.60 14.62
N LEU A 7 12.25 9.45 14.36
CA LEU A 7 11.58 8.14 14.33
C LEU A 7 11.51 7.51 12.92
N CYS A 8 12.03 8.16 11.88
CA CYS A 8 11.91 7.71 10.49
C CYS A 8 13.07 6.82 10.00
N SER A 9 13.99 6.42 10.89
CA SER A 9 15.23 5.69 10.51
C SER A 9 15.22 4.19 10.80
N THR A 10 14.19 3.64 11.46
CA THR A 10 14.23 2.25 11.99
C THR A 10 13.24 1.28 11.37
N GLU A 11 12.38 1.67 10.44
CA GLU A 11 11.52 0.71 9.72
C GLU A 11 12.18 0.24 8.40
N PRO A 12 12.51 -1.05 8.26
CA PRO A 12 13.33 -1.55 7.16
C PRO A 12 12.60 -1.64 5.81
N ASN A 13 11.27 -1.51 5.75
CA ASN A 13 10.47 -1.54 4.52
C ASN A 13 9.30 -0.56 4.56
N ARG A 14 9.43 0.61 3.93
CA ARG A 14 8.33 1.58 3.78
C ARG A 14 7.75 1.53 2.38
N HIS A 15 6.47 1.19 2.26
CA HIS A 15 5.70 1.30 1.03
C HIS A 15 4.80 2.54 1.07
N ALA A 16 4.77 3.32 -0.01
CA ALA A 16 3.90 4.49 -0.16
C ALA A 16 3.19 4.46 -1.51
N TYR A 17 1.92 4.82 -1.49
CA TYR A 17 1.06 4.93 -2.67
C TYR A 17 0.56 6.36 -2.80
N LYS A 18 0.63 6.92 -4.00
CA LYS A 18 0.18 8.28 -4.28
C LYS A 18 -0.50 8.32 -5.65
N GLN A 19 -1.66 8.98 -5.75
CA GLN A 19 -2.23 9.31 -7.06
C GLN A 19 -1.23 10.14 -7.85
N ASN A 20 -1.01 9.80 -9.11
CA ASN A 20 -0.01 10.44 -9.95
C ASN A 20 -0.68 11.27 -11.05
N ASP A 21 -0.33 12.56 -11.07
CA ASP A 21 -0.89 13.51 -12.01
C ASP A 21 -0.13 13.57 -13.35
N GLY A 22 0.70 12.56 -13.67
CA GLY A 22 1.52 12.51 -14.89
C GLY A 22 2.69 13.50 -14.92
N ARG A 23 2.96 14.15 -13.79
CA ARG A 23 3.87 15.29 -13.68
C ARG A 23 5.34 14.85 -13.58
N THR A 24 6.15 15.22 -14.57
CA THR A 24 7.61 14.96 -14.58
C THR A 24 8.46 16.15 -14.10
N LYS A 25 7.90 17.38 -14.03
CA LYS A 25 8.61 18.61 -13.62
C LYS A 25 7.82 19.42 -12.59
N ALA A 26 8.49 20.17 -11.71
CA ALA A 26 7.85 21.05 -10.72
C ALA A 26 6.93 22.11 -11.38
N LEU A 27 5.89 22.58 -10.67
CA LEU A 27 4.98 23.59 -11.23
C LEU A 27 5.68 24.94 -11.18
N PRO A 28 5.74 25.67 -12.31
CA PRO A 28 6.03 27.10 -12.21
C PRO A 28 5.01 27.74 -11.27
N LYS A 29 5.48 28.59 -10.37
CA LYS A 29 4.62 29.30 -9.40
C LYS A 29 3.59 30.12 -10.20
N GLY A 30 2.32 29.71 -10.18
CA GLY A 30 1.22 30.42 -10.84
C GLY A 30 0.52 29.71 -12.00
N ALA A 31 0.91 28.48 -12.37
CA ALA A 31 0.18 27.72 -13.39
C ALA A 31 -0.98 26.90 -12.79
N ASP A 32 -2.12 26.89 -13.49
CA ASP A 32 -3.30 26.06 -13.20
C ASP A 32 -2.93 24.57 -13.27
N PRO A 33 -3.31 23.72 -12.29
CA PRO A 33 -3.13 22.27 -12.38
C PRO A 33 -3.72 21.69 -13.68
N GLN A 34 -2.82 21.27 -14.57
CA GLN A 34 -3.16 20.60 -15.83
C GLN A 34 -4.05 19.37 -15.58
N PRO A 35 -5.05 19.09 -16.45
CA PRO A 35 -5.97 17.98 -16.27
C PRO A 35 -5.23 16.65 -16.08
N VAL A 36 -5.62 15.92 -15.05
CA VAL A 36 -5.10 14.60 -14.71
C VAL A 36 -5.44 13.64 -15.85
N ASP A 37 -4.44 13.29 -16.66
CA ASP A 37 -4.63 12.47 -17.85
C ASP A 37 -4.79 10.99 -17.45
N GLY A 38 -5.94 10.64 -16.88
CA GLY A 38 -6.37 9.29 -16.49
C GLY A 38 -5.96 8.82 -15.08
N HIS A 39 -6.49 7.66 -14.69
CA HIS A 39 -6.23 7.04 -13.38
C HIS A 39 -4.86 6.35 -13.36
N LYS A 40 -3.82 7.10 -12.97
CA LYS A 40 -2.46 6.60 -12.78
C LYS A 40 -2.03 6.73 -11.33
N CYS A 41 -1.27 5.76 -10.85
CA CYS A 41 -0.90 5.65 -9.46
C CYS A 41 0.60 5.40 -9.33
N LEU A 42 1.26 6.10 -8.42
CA LEU A 42 2.68 5.95 -8.14
C LEU A 42 2.87 5.11 -6.88
N PHE A 43 3.58 3.99 -7.03
CA PHE A 43 4.06 3.17 -5.93
C PHE A 43 5.52 3.50 -5.64
N ARG A 44 5.86 3.62 -4.35
CA ARG A 44 7.22 3.83 -3.86
C ARG A 44 7.53 2.81 -2.79
N ALA A 45 8.64 2.11 -2.92
CA ALA A 45 9.15 1.19 -1.91
C ALA A 45 10.56 1.64 -1.49
N LYS A 46 10.81 1.68 -0.18
CA LYS A 46 12.14 1.96 0.38
C LYS A 46 12.56 0.80 1.25
N ARG A 47 13.72 0.22 0.92
CA ARG A 47 14.41 -0.77 1.75
C ARG A 47 15.79 -0.24 2.09
N GLY A 48 15.94 0.32 3.30
CA GLY A 48 17.18 0.98 3.72
C GLY A 48 17.58 2.12 2.78
N ARG A 49 18.68 1.95 2.03
CA ARG A 49 19.19 2.94 1.06
C ARG A 49 18.66 2.76 -0.36
N GLN A 50 17.98 1.65 -0.65
CA GLN A 50 17.43 1.36 -1.98
C GLN A 50 16.00 1.90 -2.09
N HIS A 51 15.72 2.59 -3.19
CA HIS A 51 14.43 3.17 -3.50
C HIS A 51 13.95 2.66 -4.86
N ILE A 52 12.71 2.17 -4.91
CA ILE A 52 12.05 1.73 -6.13
C ILE A 52 10.78 2.56 -6.28
N SER A 53 10.52 3.08 -7.48
CA SER A 53 9.26 3.76 -7.79
C SER A 53 8.72 3.32 -9.13
N THR A 54 7.43 2.97 -9.17
CA THR A 54 6.75 2.52 -10.40
C THR A 54 5.42 3.24 -10.55
N ILE A 55 5.10 3.61 -11.79
CA ILE A 55 3.78 4.15 -12.15
C ILE A 55 2.94 2.97 -12.63
N VAL A 56 1.74 2.84 -12.11
CA VAL A 56 0.75 1.81 -12.45
C VAL A 56 -0.45 2.51 -13.06
N THR A 57 -0.80 2.09 -14.28
CA THR A 57 -1.99 2.55 -15.01
C THR A 57 -3.15 1.57 -14.82
N SER A 58 -4.40 2.00 -15.03
CA SER A 58 -5.59 1.14 -14.86
C SER A 58 -5.51 -0.19 -15.63
N LYS A 59 -4.83 -0.22 -16.78
CA LYS A 59 -4.71 -1.40 -17.64
C LYS A 59 -3.91 -2.54 -17.00
N GLU A 60 -2.96 -2.22 -16.12
CA GLU A 60 -2.04 -3.20 -15.54
C GLU A 60 -2.26 -3.44 -14.04
N VAL A 61 -3.24 -2.76 -13.42
CA VAL A 61 -3.57 -2.90 -11.99
C VAL A 61 -3.79 -4.36 -11.60
N ASN A 62 -4.50 -5.16 -12.41
CA ASN A 62 -4.74 -6.57 -12.08
C ASN A 62 -3.44 -7.39 -12.01
N LYS A 63 -2.54 -7.21 -12.98
CA LYS A 63 -1.25 -7.92 -13.01
C LYS A 63 -0.36 -7.48 -11.85
N PHE A 64 -0.28 -6.16 -11.64
CA PHE A 64 0.49 -5.58 -10.55
C PHE A 64 -0.03 -6.06 -9.19
N HIS A 65 -1.34 -6.07 -8.97
CA HIS A 65 -1.94 -6.46 -7.71
C HIS A 65 -1.63 -7.92 -7.34
N LEU A 66 -1.80 -8.85 -8.29
CA LEU A 66 -1.52 -10.27 -8.07
C LEU A 66 -0.04 -10.51 -7.71
N ALA A 67 0.88 -9.91 -8.47
CA ALA A 67 2.31 -10.01 -8.20
C ALA A 67 2.68 -9.35 -6.86
N TYR A 68 2.14 -8.16 -6.59
CA TYR A 68 2.42 -7.39 -5.37
C TYR A 68 1.96 -8.12 -4.11
N VAL A 69 0.74 -8.66 -4.10
CA VAL A 69 0.22 -9.42 -2.95
C VAL A 69 1.04 -10.68 -2.70
N SER A 70 1.50 -11.37 -3.75
CA SER A 70 2.38 -12.53 -3.63
C SER A 70 3.69 -12.16 -2.91
N VAL A 71 4.35 -11.07 -3.35
CA VAL A 71 5.58 -10.56 -2.74
C VAL A 71 5.35 -10.14 -1.29
N LEU A 72 4.27 -9.42 -0.99
CA LEU A 72 3.97 -9.01 0.38
C LEU A 72 3.76 -10.21 1.30
N ARG A 73 3.00 -11.21 0.87
CA ARG A 73 2.74 -12.41 1.67
C ARG A 73 4.01 -13.22 1.92
N ALA A 74 4.87 -13.35 0.92
CA ALA A 74 6.13 -14.08 1.03
C ALA A 74 7.14 -13.41 1.97
N ASN A 75 7.04 -12.09 2.20
CA ASN A 75 8.02 -11.34 3.00
C ASN A 75 7.47 -10.83 4.35
N MET A 76 6.16 -10.94 4.62
CA MET A 76 5.52 -10.58 5.90
C MET A 76 5.22 -11.81 6.78
N ASP A 77 5.98 -12.88 6.62
CA ASP A 77 5.83 -14.18 7.28
C ASP A 77 6.39 -14.21 8.70
N ASN A 78 7.28 -13.27 9.03
CA ASN A 78 7.96 -13.19 10.34
C ASN A 78 7.16 -12.49 11.45
N LEU A 79 5.85 -12.25 11.23
CA LEU A 79 4.98 -11.77 12.30
C LEU A 79 4.60 -12.93 13.22
N GLU A 80 4.55 -12.66 14.52
CA GLU A 80 4.19 -13.65 15.52
C GLU A 80 2.85 -14.31 15.15
N ARG A 81 2.89 -15.61 14.85
CA ARG A 81 1.69 -16.37 14.52
C ARG A 81 0.79 -16.32 15.73
N ARG A 82 -0.40 -15.71 15.60
CA ARG A 82 -1.42 -15.71 16.65
C ARG A 82 -1.57 -17.13 17.16
N LYS A 83 -1.14 -17.39 18.40
CA LYS A 83 -1.40 -18.66 19.08
C LYS A 83 -2.92 -18.80 19.12
N LYS A 84 -3.47 -19.76 18.37
CA LYS A 84 -4.82 -20.23 18.63
C LYS A 84 -4.74 -20.90 19.99
N THR A 85 -5.14 -20.20 21.05
CA THR A 85 -5.56 -20.87 22.26
C THR A 85 -6.77 -21.70 21.87
N ASP A 86 -6.53 -22.99 21.66
CA ASP A 86 -7.53 -24.02 21.56
C ASP A 86 -8.18 -24.14 22.96
N THR A 87 -9.05 -23.18 23.29
CA THR A 87 -9.97 -23.33 24.41
C THR A 87 -11.30 -23.77 23.83
N THR A 88 -11.43 -25.09 23.71
CA THR A 88 -12.69 -25.80 23.57
C THR A 88 -13.63 -25.39 24.70
N ALA A 89 -14.61 -24.51 24.44
CA ALA A 89 -15.85 -24.42 25.22
C ALA A 89 -16.92 -23.52 24.54
N LYS A 90 -17.85 -24.18 23.84
CA LYS A 90 -19.31 -23.90 23.74
C LYS A 90 -19.83 -22.56 23.18
N ALA A 91 -20.56 -22.71 22.06
CA ALA A 91 -21.83 -22.04 21.67
C ALA A 91 -21.77 -20.54 21.30
N LYS A 92 -22.31 -20.02 20.18
CA LYS A 92 -23.49 -20.37 19.35
C LYS A 92 -23.24 -19.95 17.87
N PRO A 93 -23.92 -20.53 16.88
CA PRO A 93 -23.84 -20.07 15.49
C PRO A 93 -24.75 -18.86 15.27
N SER A 94 -24.29 -17.86 14.51
CA SER A 94 -25.18 -16.87 13.88
C SER A 94 -24.77 -16.67 12.41
N PRO A 95 -25.74 -16.49 11.51
CA PRO A 95 -25.71 -17.07 10.17
C PRO A 95 -25.28 -16.09 9.07
N LYS A 96 -24.81 -16.63 7.95
CA LYS A 96 -24.56 -15.90 6.70
C LYS A 96 -25.88 -15.66 5.92
N LYS A 97 -25.88 -14.55 5.15
CA LYS A 97 -26.82 -14.01 4.12
C LYS A 97 -27.69 -12.87 4.67
N SER A 98 -27.85 -11.74 3.98
CA SER A 98 -28.23 -11.60 2.55
C SER A 98 -28.12 -10.14 2.05
N SER A 99 -27.83 -9.98 0.76
CA SER A 99 -28.46 -9.02 -0.20
C SER A 99 -28.81 -7.57 0.20
N LYS A 100 -28.29 -6.64 -0.62
CA LYS A 100 -28.98 -5.52 -1.31
C LYS A 100 -29.43 -4.30 -0.50
N ALA A 101 -28.93 -3.14 -0.94
CA ALA A 101 -29.72 -1.93 -1.15
C ALA A 101 -29.36 -1.41 -2.54
#